data_AF-A0A7Y2VDC0-F1
#
_entry.id   AF-A0A7Y2VDC0-F1
#
_cell.length_a   1.000
_cell.length_b   1.000
_cell.length_c   1.000
_cell.angle_alpha   90.00
_cell.angle_beta   90.00
_cell.angle_gamma   90.00
#
_symmetry.space_group_name_H-M   'P 1'
#
loop_
_entity.id
_entity.type
_entity.pdbx_description
1 polymer ?
#
loop_
_entity_poly.entity_id
_entity_poly.type
_entity_poly.pdbx_seq_one_letter_code
_entity_poly.pdbx_strand_id
1 'polypeptide(L)'
;MKFRGVSLLFIFLSWNVLLGQFDIPEKPAVQTSVYDYVNLLSETQKSNLEQKLIRYADSTSTQIVAIIIETTKGEDINFLGAQWGQKWGIGQAG
;
A
#
# COMPACT_ATOMS: atom_id res chain seq x y z
N MET A 1 43.61 1.83 -20.15
CA MET A 1 42.53 1.18 -20.90
C MET A 1 41.21 1.64 -20.29
N LYS A 2 40.32 2.19 -21.12
CA LYS A 2 39.23 3.10 -20.71
C LYS A 2 38.07 2.32 -20.04
N PHE A 3 37.85 2.50 -18.73
CA PHE A 3 36.64 2.02 -18.01
C PHE A 3 35.34 2.74 -18.42
N ARG A 4 35.35 3.53 -19.50
CA ARG A 4 34.20 4.33 -19.97
C ARG A 4 32.97 3.47 -20.26
N GLY A 5 33.15 2.23 -20.74
CA GLY A 5 32.04 1.30 -20.99
C GLY A 5 31.41 0.73 -19.71
N VAL A 6 32.23 0.46 -18.69
CA VAL A 6 31.76 -0.09 -17.40
C VAL A 6 30.93 0.95 -16.65
N SER A 7 31.36 2.21 -16.64
CA SER A 7 30.58 3.31 -16.04
C SER A 7 29.20 3.49 -16.70
N LEU A 8 29.11 3.38 -18.03
CA LEU A 8 27.84 3.49 -18.75
C LEU A 8 26.91 2.31 -18.47
N LEU A 9 27.46 1.09 -18.33
CA LEU A 9 26.70 -0.11 -17.97
C LEU A 9 26.10 0.00 -16.55
N PHE A 10 26.87 0.50 -15.59
CA PHE A 10 26.39 0.72 -14.21
C PHE A 10 25.27 1.77 -14.16
N ILE A 11 25.38 2.86 -14.92
CA ILE A 11 24.31 3.87 -15.03
C ILE A 11 23.04 3.25 -15.62
N PHE A 12 23.16 2.46 -16.69
CA PHE A 12 22.01 1.78 -17.31
C PHE A 12 21.33 0.75 -16.38
N LEU A 13 22.11 -0.03 -15.63
CA LEU A 13 21.58 -0.98 -14.64
C LEU A 13 20.87 -0.27 -13.48
N SER A 14 21.41 0.86 -13.01
CA SER A 14 20.80 1.63 -11.91
C SER A 14 19.46 2.28 -12.27
N TRP A 15 19.25 2.60 -13.55
CA TRP A 15 18.00 3.23 -14.01
C TRP A 15 16.79 2.29 -13.91
N ASN A 16 16.98 0.98 -14.07
CA ASN A 16 15.89 0.00 -14.02
C ASN A 16 15.35 -0.21 -12.59
N VAL A 17 16.17 0.04 -11.56
CA VAL A 17 15.77 -0.15 -10.16
C VAL A 17 14.77 0.92 -9.69
N LEU A 18 14.80 2.13 -10.28
CA LEU A 18 14.00 3.27 -9.83
C LEU A 18 12.56 3.29 -10.36
N LEU A 19 12.24 2.49 -11.38
CA LEU A 19 10.96 2.60 -12.10
C LEU A 19 9.90 1.55 -11.71
N GLY A 20 10.20 0.66 -10.75
CA GLY A 20 9.35 -0.49 -10.42
C GLY A 20 8.63 -0.44 -9.07
N GLN A 21 8.99 0.48 -8.16
CA GLN A 21 8.43 0.46 -6.80
C GLN A 21 6.98 0.99 -6.77
N PHE A 22 6.13 0.32 -5.99
CA PHE A 22 4.80 0.80 -5.66
C PHE A 22 4.92 1.99 -4.71
N ASP A 23 4.29 3.10 -5.07
CA ASP A 23 4.26 4.29 -4.24
C ASP A 23 3.05 4.23 -3.31
N ILE A 24 3.30 3.90 -2.05
CA ILE A 24 2.25 3.85 -1.02
C ILE A 24 1.78 5.29 -0.76
N PRO A 25 0.50 5.64 -0.94
CA PRO A 25 0.01 6.98 -0.68
C PRO A 25 0.17 7.41 0.77
N GLU A 26 0.14 8.72 1.00
CA GLU A 26 0.10 9.27 2.35
C GLU A 26 -1.15 8.80 3.11
N LYS A 27 -1.01 8.68 4.43
CA LYS A 27 -2.12 8.32 5.30
C LYS A 27 -3.19 9.44 5.23
N PRO A 28 -4.43 9.13 4.85
CA PRO A 28 -5.46 10.15 4.75
C PRO A 28 -5.80 10.73 6.11
N ALA A 29 -6.15 12.02 6.13
CA ALA A 29 -6.48 12.75 7.36
C ALA A 29 -7.73 12.17 8.04
N VAL A 30 -8.72 11.74 7.26
CA VAL A 30 -9.90 11.01 7.72
C VAL A 30 -9.68 9.54 7.44
N GLN A 31 -9.53 8.75 8.50
CA GLN A 31 -9.33 7.32 8.35
C GLN A 31 -10.67 6.61 8.21
N THR A 32 -10.91 6.04 7.04
CA THR A 32 -11.95 5.03 6.82
C THR A 32 -11.32 3.65 6.97
N SER A 33 -12.09 2.63 7.34
CA SER A 33 -11.55 1.26 7.42
C SER A 33 -11.39 0.62 6.03
N VAL A 34 -11.82 1.28 4.95
CA VAL A 34 -11.78 0.77 3.57
C VAL A 34 -11.27 1.85 2.61
N TYR A 35 -10.28 1.49 1.79
CA TYR A 35 -9.68 2.33 0.75
C TYR A 35 -9.71 1.58 -0.58
N ASP A 36 -10.66 1.93 -1.43
CA ASP A 36 -10.84 1.34 -2.74
C ASP A 36 -10.34 2.31 -3.82
N TYR A 37 -9.12 2.07 -4.33
CA TYR A 37 -8.47 2.94 -5.32
C TYR A 37 -8.89 2.63 -6.77
N VAL A 38 -9.69 1.58 -6.98
CA VAL A 38 -10.13 1.13 -8.31
C VAL A 38 -11.64 1.16 -8.48
N ASN A 39 -12.38 1.60 -7.45
CA ASN A 39 -13.84 1.61 -7.41
C ASN A 39 -14.44 0.23 -7.74
N LEU A 40 -13.85 -0.83 -7.17
CA LEU A 40 -14.31 -2.20 -7.35
C LEU A 40 -15.63 -2.46 -6.61
N LEU A 41 -15.80 -1.86 -5.44
CA LEU A 41 -16.99 -2.01 -4.60
C LEU A 41 -18.07 -0.99 -4.99
N SER A 42 -19.33 -1.41 -5.01
CA SER A 42 -20.44 -0.47 -5.02
C SER A 42 -20.46 0.35 -3.72
N GLU A 43 -21.08 1.54 -3.75
CA GLU A 43 -21.19 2.41 -2.57
C GLU A 43 -21.79 1.68 -1.36
N THR A 44 -22.83 0.86 -1.61
CA THR A 44 -23.46 0.05 -0.56
C THR A 44 -22.52 -1.03 -0.02
N GLN A 45 -21.75 -1.71 -0.88
CA GLN A 45 -20.78 -2.72 -0.44
C GLN A 45 -19.67 -2.10 0.40
N LYS A 46 -19.12 -0.97 -0.05
CA LYS A 46 -18.09 -0.21 0.66
C LYS A 46 -18.59 0.24 2.03
N SER A 47 -19.75 0.91 2.09
CA SER A 47 -20.35 1.37 3.34
C SER A 47 -20.63 0.20 4.31
N ASN A 48 -21.14 -0.92 3.81
CA ASN A 48 -21.41 -2.09 4.65
C ASN A 48 -20.12 -2.71 5.21
N LEU A 49 -19.06 -2.76 4.40
CA LEU A 49 -17.75 -3.27 4.84
C LEU A 49 -17.12 -2.33 5.88
N GLU A 50 -17.12 -1.02 5.62
CA GLU A 50 -16.63 0.00 6.57
C GLU A 50 -17.34 -0.13 7.92
N GLN A 51 -18.67 -0.17 7.93
CA GLN A 51 -19.45 -0.32 9.16
C GLN A 51 -19.15 -1.63 9.90
N LYS A 52 -18.93 -2.73 9.18
CA LYS A 52 -18.54 -4.00 9.80
C LYS A 52 -17.17 -3.90 10.47
N LEU A 53 -16.19 -3.31 9.80
CA LEU A 53 -14.82 -3.19 10.33
C LEU A 53 -14.75 -2.24 11.52
N ILE A 54 -15.51 -1.14 11.52
CA ILE A 54 -15.66 -0.23 12.67
C ILE A 54 -16.22 -0.99 13.88
N ARG A 55 -17.34 -1.70 13.72
CA ARG A 55 -17.93 -2.49 14.82
C ARG A 55 -17.00 -3.57 15.35
N TYR A 56 -16.21 -4.19 14.48
CA TYR A 56 -15.22 -5.18 14.89
C TYR A 56 -14.12 -4.54 15.73
N ALA A 57 -13.60 -3.38 15.30
CA ALA A 57 -12.62 -2.62 16.06
C ALA A 57 -13.14 -2.26 17.47
N ASP A 58 -14.36 -1.73 17.55
CA ASP A 58 -15.02 -1.35 18.81
C ASP A 58 -15.17 -2.52 19.80
N SER A 59 -15.34 -3.74 19.28
CA SER A 59 -15.60 -4.95 20.10
C SER A 59 -14.36 -5.76 20.43
N THR A 60 -13.22 -5.50 19.79
CA THR A 60 -12.02 -6.35 19.92
C THR A 60 -10.73 -5.57 20.23
N SER A 61 -10.79 -4.23 20.28
CA SER A 61 -9.61 -3.37 20.38
C SER A 61 -8.57 -3.63 19.28
N THR A 62 -9.01 -4.10 18.12
CA THR A 62 -8.15 -4.31 16.94
C THR A 62 -8.41 -3.23 15.89
N GLN A 63 -7.41 -2.96 15.04
CA GLN A 63 -7.60 -2.11 13.87
C GLN A 63 -7.46 -2.96 12.60
N ILE A 64 -8.54 -3.05 11.81
CA ILE A 64 -8.54 -3.73 10.51
C ILE A 64 -8.81 -2.70 9.42
N VAL A 65 -7.97 -2.71 8.38
CA VAL A 65 -8.08 -1.82 7.21
C VAL A 65 -8.04 -2.66 5.94
N ALA A 66 -8.98 -2.42 5.03
CA ALA A 66 -9.02 -3.03 3.70
C ALA A 66 -8.53 -2.03 2.65
N ILE A 67 -7.53 -2.41 1.85
CA ILE A 67 -6.98 -1.59 0.77
C ILE A 67 -7.10 -2.37 -0.53
N ILE A 68 -7.66 -1.73 -1.58
CA ILE A 68 -7.85 -2.32 -2.91
C ILE A 68 -7.10 -1.46 -3.91
N ILE A 69 -6.10 -2.04 -4.57
CA ILE A 69 -5.24 -1.40 -5.57
C ILE A 69 -5.31 -2.19 -6.87
N GLU A 70 -5.05 -1.53 -8.00
CA GLU A 70 -5.10 -2.16 -9.32
C GLU A 70 -3.98 -3.18 -9.54
N THR A 71 -2.78 -2.88 -9.03
CA THR A 71 -1.57 -3.66 -9.26
C THR A 71 -0.58 -3.43 -8.14
N THR A 72 0.26 -4.42 -7.83
CA THR A 72 1.41 -4.26 -6.93
C THR A 72 2.65 -3.72 -7.66
N LYS A 73 2.54 -3.42 -8.97
CA LYS A 73 3.67 -3.10 -9.87
C LYS A 73 4.78 -4.17 -9.89
N GLY A 74 4.42 -5.42 -9.62
CA GLY A 74 5.36 -6.55 -9.57
C GLY A 74 6.02 -6.76 -8.22
N GLU A 75 5.66 -5.99 -7.18
CA GLU A 75 6.07 -6.24 -5.81
C GLU A 75 5.36 -7.45 -5.19
N ASP A 76 6.03 -8.09 -4.24
CA ASP A 76 5.41 -9.09 -3.37
C ASP A 76 4.32 -8.44 -2.50
N ILE A 77 3.11 -8.98 -2.58
CA ILE A 77 1.94 -8.40 -1.90
C ILE A 77 2.03 -8.44 -0.38
N ASN A 78 2.72 -9.42 0.20
CA ASN A 78 2.88 -9.52 1.66
C ASN A 78 3.84 -8.43 2.14
N PHE A 79 4.95 -8.23 1.41
CA PHE A 79 5.91 -7.18 1.72
C PHE A 79 5.32 -5.78 1.52
N LEU A 80 4.60 -5.55 0.41
CA LEU A 80 3.89 -4.30 0.17
C LEU A 80 2.85 -4.02 1.26
N GLY A 81 2.06 -5.02 1.66
CA GLY A 81 1.09 -4.92 2.74
C GLY A 81 1.73 -4.58 4.09
N ALA A 82 2.88 -5.20 4.42
CA ALA A 82 3.62 -4.91 5.64
C ALA A 82 4.18 -3.46 5.64
N GLN A 83 4.77 -3.02 4.53
CA GLN A 83 5.24 -1.64 4.37
C GLN A 83 4.09 -0.64 4.52
N TRP A 84 2.91 -0.96 3.97
CA TRP A 84 1.72 -0.12 4.09
C TRP A 84 1.24 -0.01 5.53
N GLY A 85 1.14 -1.15 6.23
CA GLY A 85 0.78 -1.21 7.64
C GLY A 85 1.72 -0.36 8.50
N GLN A 86 3.02 -0.44 8.24
CA GLN A 86 4.03 0.37 8.93
C GLN A 86 3.90 1.86 8.59
N LYS A 87 3.84 2.22 7.30
CA LYS A 87 3.76 3.63 6.85
C LYS A 87 2.52 4.33 7.40
N TRP A 88 1.41 3.61 7.54
CA TRP A 88 0.16 4.14 8.08
C TRP A 88 -0.01 3.94 9.59
N GLY A 89 0.88 3.21 10.25
CA GLY A 89 0.79 2.89 11.68
C GLY A 89 -0.49 2.13 12.04
N ILE A 90 -0.90 1.18 11.21
CA ILE A 90 -2.12 0.38 11.44
C ILE A 90 -1.91 -0.49 12.68
N GLY A 91 -2.78 -0.36 13.68
CA GLY A 91 -2.72 -1.11 14.94
C GLY A 91 -1.76 -0.56 16.00
N GLN A 92 -1.17 0.63 15.81
CA GLN A 92 -0.20 1.22 16.74
C GLN A 92 -0.82 2.08 17.85
N ALA A 93 -2.15 2.25 17.88
CA ALA A 93 -2.85 3.11 18.85
C ALA A 93 -3.24 2.37 20.16
N GLY A 94 -2.51 1.30 20.51
CA GLY A 94 -2.74 0.49 21.70
C GLY A 94 -2.01 1.00 22.94
#